data_AF-A0A199UCI3-F1
#
_entry.id   AF-A0A199UCI3-F1
#
_cell.length_a   1.000
_cell.length_b   1.000
_cell.length_c   1.000
_cell.angle_alpha   90.00
_cell.angle_beta   90.00
_cell.angle_gamma   90.00
#
_symmetry.space_group_name_H-M   'P 1'
#
loop_
_entity.id
_entity.type
_entity.pdbx_description
1 polymer ?
#
loop_
_entity_poly.entity_id
_entity_poly.type
_entity_poly.pdbx_seq_one_letter_code
_entity_poly.pdbx_strand_id
1 'polypeptide(L)' 'MQGPLMQPSNRSMHIRDDDSTETQLSFDMLMMVLVTGRERNEKEWTKLFYDAGFGYHKINPVLGLRSIIEVYP' A
#
# COMPACT_ATOMS: atom_id res chain seq x y z
N MET A 1 18.50 34.33 -24.01
CA MET A 1 17.40 33.42 -24.39
C MET A 1 17.53 32.16 -23.54
N GLN A 2 17.13 32.24 -22.27
CA GLN A 2 17.04 31.08 -21.37
C GLN A 2 15.55 30.71 -21.33
N GLY A 3 15.20 29.56 -21.90
CA GLY A 3 13.82 29.06 -21.90
C GLY A 3 13.35 28.72 -20.48
N PRO A 4 12.05 28.69 -20.20
CA PRO A 4 11.56 28.43 -18.85
C PRO A 4 11.92 27.00 -18.43
N LEU A 5 12.56 26.89 -17.27
CA LEU A 5 12.83 25.64 -16.57
C LEU A 5 11.50 24.93 -16.28
N MET A 6 11.22 23.84 -16.98
CA MET A 6 10.08 22.95 -16.71
C MET A 6 10.24 22.38 -15.30
N GLN A 7 9.47 22.90 -14.34
CA GLN A 7 9.39 22.30 -13.01
C GLN A 7 8.64 20.97 -13.12
N PRO A 8 9.16 19.85 -12.56
CA PRO A 8 8.45 18.59 -12.60
C PRO A 8 7.19 18.72 -11.74
N SER A 9 6.04 18.42 -12.34
CA SER A 9 4.75 18.47 -11.69
C SER A 9 4.71 17.50 -10.52
N ASN A 10 4.29 18.00 -9.35
CA ASN A 10 3.88 17.20 -8.20
C ASN A 10 2.61 16.42 -8.59
N ARG A 11 2.76 15.35 -9.35
CA ARG A 11 1.70 14.36 -9.56
C ARG A 11 1.87 13.31 -8.48
N SER A 12 1.12 13.47 -7.40
CA SER A 12 0.80 12.36 -6.50
C SER A 12 0.29 11.21 -7.37
N MET A 13 1.14 10.20 -7.58
CA MET A 13 0.79 9.00 -8.31
C MET A 13 -0.22 8.21 -7.48
N HIS A 14 -1.50 8.51 -7.67
CA HIS A 14 -2.52 7.50 -7.45
C HIS A 14 -2.58 6.65 -8.71
N ILE A 15 -1.58 5.78 -8.88
CA ILE A 15 -1.57 4.76 -9.92
C ILE A 15 -2.05 3.48 -9.22
N ARG A 16 -3.34 3.19 -9.32
CA ARG A 16 -3.79 1.80 -9.34
C ARG A 16 -3.92 1.44 -10.82
N ASP A 17 -2.82 0.97 -11.40
CA ASP A 17 -2.84 0.39 -12.75
C ASP A 17 -3.59 -0.95 -12.66
N ASP A 18 -4.50 -1.21 -13.59
CA ASP A 18 -5.36 -2.40 -13.57
C ASP A 18 -4.56 -3.72 -13.50
N ASP A 19 -3.36 -3.77 -14.12
CA ASP A 19 -2.42 -4.90 -14.08
C ASP A 19 -1.88 -5.20 -12.66
N SER A 20 -1.81 -4.18 -11.79
CA SER A 20 -1.36 -4.35 -10.41
C SER A 20 -2.41 -5.08 -9.56
N THR A 21 -3.69 -4.96 -9.91
CA THR A 21 -4.79 -5.58 -9.16
C THR A 21 -4.84 -7.09 -9.39
N GLU A 22 -4.69 -7.56 -10.63
CA GLU A 22 -4.66 -9.00 -10.95
C GLU A 22 -3.51 -9.71 -10.22
N THR A 23 -2.35 -9.06 -10.19
CA THR A 23 -1.16 -9.61 -9.53
C THR A 23 -1.35 -9.69 -8.01
N GLN A 24 -1.95 -8.67 -7.38
CA GLN A 24 -2.29 -8.70 -5.95
C GLN A 24 -3.27 -9.83 -5.62
N LEU A 25 -4.35 -9.98 -6.40
CA LEU A 25 -5.32 -11.06 -6.20
C LEU A 25 -4.70 -12.45 -6.40
N SER A 26 -3.81 -12.60 -7.38
CA SER A 26 -3.07 -13.85 -7.61
C SER A 26 -2.17 -14.19 -6.42
N PHE A 27 -1.52 -13.20 -5.83
CA PHE A 27 -0.69 -13.38 -4.65
C PHE A 27 -1.51 -13.66 -3.38
N ASP A 28 -2.68 -13.02 -3.21
CA ASP A 28 -3.62 -13.34 -2.13
C ASP A 28 -4.11 -14.80 -2.21
N MET A 29 -4.45 -15.27 -3.41
CA MET A 29 -4.78 -16.69 -3.65
C MET A 29 -3.61 -17.61 -3.29
N LEU A 30 -2.39 -17.25 -3.68
CA LEU A 30 -1.19 -18.00 -3.32
C LEU A 30 -1.01 -18.09 -1.79
N MET A 31 -1.21 -16.97 -1.07
CA MET A 31 -1.11 -16.93 0.39
C MET A 31 -2.21 -17.74 1.09
N MET A 32 -3.43 -17.72 0.57
CA MET A 32 -4.52 -18.55 1.08
C MET A 32 -4.18 -20.05 0.95
N VAL A 33 -3.62 -20.48 -0.17
CA VAL A 33 -3.29 -21.89 -0.42
C VAL A 33 -2.06 -22.35 0.36
N LEU A 34 -0.98 -21.55 0.38
CA LEU A 34 0.30 -21.99 0.94
C LEU A 34 0.40 -21.83 2.45
N VAL A 35 -0.21 -20.79 3.02
CA VAL A 35 -0.02 -20.42 4.44
C VAL A 35 -1.34 -20.14 5.18
N THR A 36 -2.49 -20.41 4.54
CA THR A 36 -3.83 -20.07 5.09
C THR A 36 -3.93 -18.59 5.47
N GLY A 37 -3.12 -17.75 4.81
CA GLY A 37 -3.06 -16.30 5.02
C GLY A 37 -4.05 -15.60 4.09
N ARG A 38 -4.43 -14.37 4.47
CA ARG A 38 -5.24 -13.48 3.63
C ARG A 38 -4.67 -12.07 3.71
N GLU A 39 -4.51 -11.43 2.56
CA GLU A 39 -4.13 -10.03 2.48
C GLU A 39 -5.23 -9.15 3.06
N ARG A 40 -4.82 -8.16 3.86
CA ARG A 40 -5.72 -7.22 4.50
C ARG A 40 -5.70 -5.89 3.79
N ASN A 41 -6.86 -5.30 3.63
CA ASN A 41 -6.97 -3.91 3.19
C ASN A 41 -6.62 -2.94 4.34
N GLU A 42 -6.46 -1.67 3.99
CA GLU A 42 -6.10 -0.60 4.94
C GLU A 42 -7.08 -0.46 6.11
N LYS A 43 -8.39 -0.67 5.90
CA LYS A 43 -9.38 -0.57 6.99
C LYS A 43 -9.24 -1.73 7.98
N GLU A 44 -8.99 -2.94 7.48
CA GLU A 44 -8.73 -4.12 8.31
C GLU A 44 -7.45 -3.94 9.12
N TRP A 45 -6.39 -3.38 8.53
CA TRP A 45 -5.15 -3.02 9.24
C TRP A 45 -5.37 -1.93 10.29
N THR A 46 -6.04 -0.83 9.91
CA THR A 46 -6.38 0.28 10.83
C THR A 46 -7.08 -0.23 12.07
N LYS A 47 -8.12 -1.06 11.87
CA LYS A 47 -8.89 -1.64 12.97
C LYS A 47 -8.02 -2.51 13.86
N LEU A 48 -7.17 -3.37 13.26
CA LEU A 48 -6.31 -4.27 14.01
C LEU A 48 -5.31 -3.51 14.89
N PHE A 49 -4.73 -2.41 14.41
CA PHE A 49 -3.83 -1.59 15.22
C PHE A 49 -4.56 -0.82 16.32
N TYR A 50 -5.73 -0.26 16.01
CA TYR A 50 -6.56 0.42 17.00
C TYR A 50 -6.98 -0.53 18.13
N ASP A 51 -7.47 -1.72 17.78
CA ASP A 51 -7.87 -2.75 18.74
C ASP A 51 -6.68 -3.25 19.60
N ALA A 52 -5.45 -3.15 19.06
CA ALA A 52 -4.22 -3.45 19.79
C ALA A 52 -3.69 -2.28 20.66
N GLY A 53 -4.37 -1.13 20.65
CA GLY A 53 -4.05 0.03 21.49
C GLY A 53 -3.13 1.07 20.86
N PHE A 54 -2.89 1.01 19.55
CA PHE A 54 -2.11 2.03 18.85
C PHE A 54 -2.99 3.19 18.38
N GLY A 55 -2.53 4.43 18.61
CA GLY A 55 -3.26 5.64 18.25
C GLY A 55 -3.13 6.05 16.78
N TYR A 56 -2.03 5.69 16.11
CA TYR A 56 -1.78 6.13 14.73
C TYR A 56 -0.96 5.11 13.92
N HIS A 57 -1.18 5.11 12.61
CA HIS A 57 -0.38 4.32 11.68
C HIS A 57 -0.25 5.04 10.33
N LYS A 58 0.78 4.69 9.58
CA LYS A 58 1.07 5.20 8.24
C LYS A 58 1.43 4.04 7.32
N ILE A 59 0.78 3.98 6.15
CA ILE A 59 1.01 2.95 5.14
C ILE A 59 1.73 3.58 3.95
N ASN A 60 2.90 3.05 3.58
CA ASN A 60 3.65 3.50 2.41
C ASN A 60 3.79 2.32 1.41
N PRO A 61 3.39 2.46 0.13
CA PRO A 61 3.65 1.46 -0.90
C PRO A 61 5.11 1.62 -1.39
N VAL A 62 6.00 0.70 -1.01
CA VAL A 62 7.46 0.86 -1.29
C VAL A 62 8.07 -0.37 -1.97
N LEU A 63 7.41 -1.52 -1.94
CA LEU A 63 8.01 -2.82 -2.32
C LEU A 63 7.14 -3.56 -3.35
N GLY A 64 6.72 -2.87 -4.42
CA GLY A 64 5.83 -3.42 -5.45
C GLY A 64 4.45 -3.74 -4.87
N LEU A 65 4.12 -5.03 -4.73
CA LEU A 65 2.85 -5.49 -4.15
C LEU A 65 2.77 -5.29 -2.64
N ARG A 66 3.90 -5.01 -1.97
CA ARG A 66 3.98 -4.90 -0.51
C ARG A 66 4.06 -3.44 -0.05
N SER A 67 3.47 -3.21 1.11
CA SER A 67 3.50 -1.93 1.82
C SER A 67 4.31 -2.03 3.11
N ILE A 68 4.98 -0.93 3.47
CA ILE A 68 5.55 -0.74 4.79
C ILE A 68 4.48 -0.06 5.65
N ILE A 69 4.24 -0.61 6.85
CA ILE A 69 3.32 -0.04 7.81
C ILE A 69 4.12 0.42 9.03
N GLU A 70 4.09 1.72 9.30
CA GLU A 70 4.62 2.33 10.51
C GLU A 70 3.46 2.46 11.50
N VAL A 71 3.63 1.97 12.74
CA VAL A 71 2.59 1.98 13.79
C VAL A 71 3.15 2.68 15.02
N TYR A 72 2.39 3.61 15.59
CA TYR A 72 2.81 4.46 16.71
C TYR A 72 1.89 4.25 17.91
N PRO A 73 2.43 4.16 19.15
CA PRO A 73 1.63 4.06 20.37
C PRO A 73 0.59 5.18 20.46
#